data_AF-A0A843JFY9-F1
#
_entry.id   AF-A0A843JFY9-F1
#
_cell.length_a   1.000
_cell.length_b   1.000
_cell.length_c   1.000
_cell.angle_alpha   90.00
_cell.angle_beta   90.00
_cell.angle_gamma   90.00
#
_symmetry.space_group_name_H-M   'P 1'
#
loop_
_entity.id
_entity.type
_entity.pdbx_description
1 polymer ?
#
loop_
_entity_poly.entity_id
_entity_poly.type
_entity_poly.pdbx_seq_one_letter_code
_entity_poly.pdbx_strand_id
1 'polypeptide(L)'
;MVDVQCDFDSEDLDKVKKDSKVNIDSVAGKEAIIIDDIIATGGTIVNAIGILKEHGAKSVDVCCVHPVLVNDAVLKIMAAGARDLSSTDTLTSDVSSISLAKLIADALR
;
A
#
# COMPACT_ATOMS: atom_id res chain seq x y z
N MET A 1 11.08 13.15 11.02
CA MET A 1 11.63 11.93 10.41
C MET A 1 10.70 10.82 10.83
N VAL A 2 9.70 10.51 9.99
CA VAL A 2 8.85 9.34 10.23
C VAL A 2 9.66 8.17 9.70
N ASP A 3 10.16 7.33 10.60
CA ASP A 3 10.70 6.02 10.23
C ASP A 3 9.51 5.18 9.75
N VAL A 4 9.36 5.05 8.44
CA VAL A 4 8.52 4.00 7.86
C VAL A 4 9.43 2.79 7.72
N GLN A 5 9.62 2.10 8.84
CA GLN A 5 10.26 0.79 8.84
C GLN A 5 9.24 -0.20 8.28
N CYS A 6 9.27 -0.39 6.96
CA CYS A 6 8.76 -1.61 6.35
C CYS A 6 9.73 -2.72 6.73
N ASP A 7 9.43 -3.46 7.79
CA ASP A 7 10.10 -4.72 8.15
C ASP A 7 9.71 -5.82 7.14
N PHE A 8 10.00 -5.60 5.85
CA PHE A 8 9.79 -6.57 4.78
C PHE A 8 11.15 -6.95 4.21
N ASP A 9 11.76 -7.97 4.81
CA ASP A 9 13.01 -8.54 4.31
C ASP A 9 12.72 -9.28 3.00
N SER A 10 13.62 -9.12 2.02
CA SER A 10 13.54 -9.80 0.71
C SER A 10 13.47 -11.33 0.81
N GLU A 11 13.84 -11.89 1.97
CA GLU A 11 13.78 -13.32 2.28
C GLU A 11 12.34 -13.84 2.45
N ASP A 12 11.35 -12.97 2.70
CA ASP A 12 9.95 -13.37 2.82
C ASP A 12 9.27 -13.56 1.45
N LEU A 13 9.81 -12.97 0.38
CA LEU A 13 9.35 -13.19 -1.00
C LEU A 13 9.70 -14.59 -1.50
N ASP A 14 10.84 -15.15 -1.08
CA ASP A 14 11.30 -16.48 -1.50
C ASP A 14 10.50 -17.65 -0.89
N LYS A 15 9.77 -17.40 0.21
CA LYS A 15 8.85 -18.38 0.83
C LYS A 15 7.49 -18.46 0.13
N VAL A 16 7.15 -17.51 -0.75
CA VAL A 16 5.90 -17.52 -1.52
C VAL A 16 6.08 -18.38 -2.79
N LYS A 17 6.46 -19.65 -2.60
CA LYS A 17 6.49 -20.64 -3.67
C LYS A 17 5.32 -21.61 -3.51
N LYS A 18 4.34 -21.43 -4.41
CA LYS A 18 3.44 -22.45 -4.99
C LYS A 18 2.66 -23.29 -3.95
N ASP A 19 1.41 -22.91 -3.70
CA ASP A 19 0.44 -23.43 -2.70
C ASP A 19 0.40 -22.72 -1.33
N SER A 20 0.84 -21.45 -1.26
CA SER A 20 0.63 -20.62 -0.08
C SER A 20 -0.82 -20.14 -0.01
N LYS A 21 -1.71 -20.91 0.64
CA LYS A 21 -2.95 -20.32 1.18
C LYS A 21 -2.52 -19.23 2.17
N VAL A 22 -2.60 -17.97 1.74
CA VAL A 22 -2.43 -16.83 2.64
C VAL A 22 -3.50 -17.00 3.72
N ASN A 23 -3.07 -17.23 4.95
CA ASN A 23 -3.98 -17.34 6.08
C ASN A 23 -4.49 -15.93 6.39
N ILE A 24 -5.59 -15.55 5.74
CA ILE A 24 -6.20 -14.23 5.88
C ILE A 24 -6.63 -13.96 7.32
N ASP A 25 -6.95 -14.99 8.11
CA ASP A 25 -7.28 -14.85 9.54
C ASP A 25 -6.08 -14.41 10.39
N SER A 26 -4.85 -14.52 9.88
CA SER A 26 -3.65 -14.12 10.59
C SER A 26 -3.48 -12.60 10.75
N VAL A 27 -4.34 -11.81 10.10
CA VAL A 27 -4.34 -10.34 10.17
C VAL A 27 -5.14 -9.79 11.36
N ALA A 28 -5.90 -10.65 12.05
CA ALA A 28 -6.71 -10.24 13.20
C ALA A 28 -5.87 -9.55 14.28
N GLY A 29 -6.27 -8.33 14.66
CA GLY A 29 -5.59 -7.51 15.66
C GLY A 29 -4.28 -6.86 15.20
N LYS A 30 -3.86 -7.05 13.94
CA LYS A 30 -2.62 -6.50 13.39
C LYS A 30 -2.84 -5.29 12.50
N GLU A 31 -1.79 -4.49 12.36
CA GLU A 31 -1.73 -3.39 11.39
C GLU A 31 -1.34 -3.98 10.02
N ALA A 32 -2.13 -3.69 8.99
CA ALA A 32 -1.90 -4.19 7.64
C ALA A 32 -1.50 -3.04 6.71
N ILE A 33 -0.63 -3.32 5.75
CA ILE A 33 -0.22 -2.37 4.71
C ILE A 33 -0.53 -3.00 3.36
N ILE A 34 -1.27 -2.27 2.52
CA ILE A 34 -1.49 -2.63 1.12
C ILE A 34 -0.48 -1.87 0.28
N ILE A 35 0.27 -2.60 -0.54
CA ILE A 35 1.27 -2.02 -1.46
C ILE A 35 0.87 -2.40 -2.87
N ASP A 36 0.83 -1.43 -3.77
CA ASP A 36 0.57 -1.65 -5.20
C ASP A 36 1.54 -0.81 -6.04
N ASP A 37 1.77 -1.17 -7.30
CA ASP A 37 2.56 -0.34 -8.20
C ASP A 37 1.78 0.90 -8.64
N ILE A 38 0.52 0.71 -9.06
CA ILE A 38 -0.35 1.74 -9.64
C ILE A 38 -1.73 1.67 -9.00
N ILE A 39 -2.20 2.77 -8.44
CA ILE A 39 -3.60 2.91 -8.01
C ILE A 39 -4.31 3.87 -8.95
N ALA A 40 -5.19 3.34 -9.82
CA ALA A 40 -5.99 4.13 -10.76
C ALA A 40 -7.37 4.49 -10.20
N THR A 41 -8.37 3.59 -10.29
CA THR A 41 -9.75 3.87 -9.83
C THR A 41 -9.96 3.58 -8.34
N GLY A 42 -8.97 2.95 -7.69
CA GLY A 42 -9.03 2.54 -6.28
C GLY A 42 -9.90 1.32 -5.97
N GLY A 43 -10.58 0.72 -6.97
CA GLY A 43 -11.52 -0.39 -6.74
C GLY A 43 -10.88 -1.63 -6.09
N THR A 44 -9.69 -2.03 -6.57
CA THR A 44 -8.93 -3.15 -6.00
C THR A 44 -8.58 -2.91 -4.53
N ILE A 45 -8.12 -1.70 -4.21
CA ILE A 45 -7.71 -1.30 -2.88
C ILE A 45 -8.91 -1.26 -1.92
N VAL A 46 -10.04 -0.67 -2.36
CA VAL A 46 -11.29 -0.64 -1.59
C VAL A 46 -11.74 -2.05 -1.21
N ASN A 47 -11.71 -2.98 -2.16
CA ASN A 47 -12.08 -4.38 -1.91
C ASN A 47 -11.10 -5.04 -0.91
N ALA A 48 -9.79 -4.82 -1.08
CA ALA A 48 -8.78 -5.37 -0.19
C ALA A 48 -8.90 -4.84 1.24
N ILE A 49 -9.18 -3.54 1.42
CA ILE A 49 -9.46 -2.95 2.75
C ILE A 49 -10.68 -3.63 3.38
N GLY A 50 -11.75 -3.84 2.61
CA GLY A 50 -12.95 -4.54 3.08
C GLY A 50 -12.63 -5.93 3.62
N ILE A 51 -11.89 -6.73 2.85
CA ILE A 51 -11.46 -8.08 3.25
C ILE A 51 -10.61 -8.02 4.54
N LEU A 52 -9.59 -7.15 4.59
CA LEU A 52 -8.71 -7.06 5.77
C LEU A 52 -9.49 -6.68 7.04
N LYS A 53 -10.45 -5.76 6.92
CA LYS A 53 -11.29 -5.35 8.05
C LYS A 53 -12.27 -6.43 8.48
N GLU A 54 -12.88 -7.15 7.55
CA GLU A 54 -13.75 -8.29 7.85
C GLU A 54 -13.01 -9.37 8.65
N HIS A 55 -11.71 -9.55 8.38
CA HIS A 55 -10.83 -10.49 9.09
C HIS A 55 -10.16 -9.87 10.35
N GLY A 56 -10.63 -8.70 10.79
CA GLY A 56 -10.27 -8.12 12.08
C GLY A 56 -8.93 -7.36 12.10
N ALA A 57 -8.43 -6.88 10.96
CA ALA A 57 -7.27 -5.99 10.95
C ALA A 57 -7.50 -4.75 11.83
N LYS A 58 -6.50 -4.39 12.65
CA LYS A 58 -6.53 -3.23 13.56
C LYS A 58 -6.52 -1.91 12.79
N SER A 59 -5.72 -1.84 11.73
CA SER A 59 -5.65 -0.69 10.81
C SER A 59 -5.18 -1.16 9.44
N VAL A 60 -5.49 -0.37 8.42
CA VAL A 60 -5.02 -0.61 7.05
C VAL A 60 -4.43 0.67 6.50
N ASP A 61 -3.16 0.67 6.14
CA ASP A 61 -2.53 1.76 5.38
C ASP A 61 -2.33 1.32 3.94
N VAL A 62 -2.25 2.29 3.03
CA VAL A 62 -2.07 2.03 1.61
C VAL A 62 -0.89 2.83 1.11
N CYS A 63 -0.03 2.20 0.30
CA CYS A 63 0.94 2.92 -0.48
C CYS A 63 1.05 2.44 -1.92
N CYS A 64 1.45 3.35 -2.81
CA CYS A 64 1.74 2.99 -4.19
C CYS A 64 2.86 3.82 -4.80
N VAL A 65 3.47 3.29 -5.87
CA VAL A 65 4.47 4.04 -6.63
C VAL A 65 3.78 5.13 -7.46
N HIS A 66 2.79 4.77 -8.28
CA HIS A 66 2.17 5.66 -9.25
C HIS A 66 0.73 6.02 -8.87
N PRO A 67 0.49 7.23 -8.29
CA PRO A 67 -0.83 7.65 -7.85
C PRO A 67 -1.67 8.23 -9.00
N VAL A 68 -2.25 7.37 -9.85
CA VAL A 68 -3.14 7.81 -10.94
C VAL A 68 -4.46 8.38 -10.41
N LEU A 69 -5.04 7.73 -9.39
CA LEU A 69 -6.10 8.24 -8.50
C LEU A 69 -7.27 8.99 -9.17
N VAL A 70 -7.86 8.40 -10.21
CA VAL A 70 -9.00 8.98 -10.94
C VAL A 70 -10.34 8.67 -10.27
N ASN A 71 -11.38 9.43 -10.61
CA ASN A 71 -12.76 9.20 -10.19
C ASN A 71 -12.91 9.12 -8.65
N ASP A 72 -12.39 10.11 -7.93
CA ASP A 72 -12.46 10.20 -6.47
C ASP A 72 -11.84 8.99 -5.74
N ALA A 73 -10.81 8.37 -6.33
CA ALA A 73 -10.16 7.19 -5.76
C ALA A 73 -9.70 7.41 -4.31
N VAL A 74 -9.10 8.57 -4.00
CA VAL A 74 -8.66 8.93 -2.64
C VAL A 74 -9.83 8.86 -1.67
N LEU A 75 -10.95 9.54 -1.99
CA LEU A 75 -12.14 9.55 -1.14
C LEU A 75 -12.70 8.14 -0.95
N LYS A 76 -12.76 7.33 -2.00
CA LYS A 76 -13.24 5.95 -1.93
C LYS A 76 -12.37 5.07 -1.02
N ILE A 77 -11.05 5.20 -1.13
CA ILE A 77 -10.07 4.44 -0.33
C ILE A 77 -10.18 4.84 1.15
N MET A 78 -10.21 6.14 1.44
CA MET A 78 -10.38 6.65 2.80
C MET A 78 -11.76 6.27 3.37
N ALA A 79 -12.83 6.29 2.57
CA ALA A 79 -14.18 5.88 3.00
C ALA A 79 -14.30 4.37 3.24
N ALA A 80 -13.57 3.53 2.49
CA ALA A 80 -13.41 2.11 2.80
C ALA A 80 -12.67 1.90 4.14
N GLY A 81 -11.96 2.95 4.58
CA GLY A 81 -11.41 3.09 5.90
C GLY A 81 -9.94 2.67 5.98
N ALA A 82 -9.19 2.99 4.92
CA ALA A 82 -7.76 3.21 5.06
C ALA A 82 -7.50 4.27 6.14
N ARG A 83 -6.45 4.06 6.92
CA ARG A 83 -5.95 5.01 7.91
C ARG A 83 -5.09 6.08 7.24
N ASP A 84 -4.24 5.67 6.30
CA ASP A 84 -3.41 6.55 5.48
C ASP A 84 -3.33 6.05 4.03
N LEU A 85 -3.06 6.99 3.11
CA LEU A 85 -2.72 6.73 1.71
C LEU A 85 -1.51 7.59 1.35
N SER A 86 -0.38 6.94 1.10
CA SER A 86 0.88 7.60 0.73
C SER A 86 1.38 7.12 -0.62
N SER A 87 2.04 7.98 -1.39
CA SER A 87 2.55 7.61 -2.71
C SER A 87 3.83 8.36 -3.06
N THR A 88 4.48 7.93 -4.14
CA THR A 88 5.66 8.64 -4.64
C THR A 88 5.30 9.86 -5.48
N ASP A 89 6.28 10.73 -5.69
CA ASP A 89 6.20 11.91 -6.57
C ASP A 89 6.34 11.60 -8.07
N THR A 90 6.21 10.33 -8.49
CA THR A 90 6.20 9.96 -9.92
C THR A 90 5.03 10.57 -10.70
N LEU A 91 3.91 10.82 -10.01
CA LEU A 91 2.80 11.63 -10.49
C LEU A 91 2.42 12.59 -9.36
N THR A 92 2.14 13.85 -9.72
CA THR A 92 1.73 14.86 -8.74
C THR A 92 0.34 14.57 -8.20
N SER A 93 0.23 14.46 -6.88
CA SER A 93 -1.02 14.24 -6.16
C SER A 93 -0.92 14.79 -4.73
N ASP A 94 -2.05 15.06 -4.07
CA ASP A 94 -2.06 15.48 -2.66
C ASP A 94 -1.46 14.42 -1.71
N VAL A 95 -1.41 13.16 -2.16
CA VAL A 95 -0.83 12.03 -1.42
C VAL A 95 0.61 11.69 -1.85
N SER A 96 1.22 12.49 -2.73
CA SER A 96 2.60 12.25 -3.21
C SER A 96 3.64 12.80 -2.22
N SER A 97 3.92 12.01 -1.17
CA SER A 97 4.77 12.40 -0.04
C SER A 97 6.20 11.85 -0.11
N ILE A 98 6.47 10.88 -0.99
CA ILE A 98 7.75 10.16 -1.05
C ILE A 98 8.49 10.53 -2.33
N SER A 99 9.67 11.15 -2.22
CA SER A 99 10.44 11.53 -3.42
C SER A 99 11.32 10.40 -3.95
N LEU A 100 11.23 10.13 -5.26
CA LEU A 100 12.16 9.23 -5.97
C LEU A 100 13.42 9.93 -6.48
N ALA A 101 13.52 11.26 -6.37
CA ALA A 101 14.59 12.05 -6.97
C ALA A 101 16.00 11.54 -6.59
N LYS A 102 16.20 11.22 -5.30
CA LYS A 102 17.48 10.69 -4.82
C LYS A 102 17.80 9.32 -5.42
N LEU A 103 16.82 8.41 -5.44
CA LEU A 103 16.99 7.05 -5.95
C LEU A 103 17.36 7.06 -7.44
N ILE A 104 16.66 7.88 -8.23
CA ILE A 104 16.93 8.05 -9.66
C ILE A 104 18.30 8.70 -9.88
N ALA A 105 18.64 9.75 -9.11
CA ALA A 105 19.93 10.41 -9.20
C ALA A 105 21.10 9.46 -8.88
N ASP A 106 20.92 8.57 -7.90
CA ASP A 106 21.93 7.58 -7.53
C ASP A 106 22.07 6.50 -8.61
N ALA A 107 21.00 6.13 -9.31
CA ALA A 107 21.01 5.13 -10.39
C ALA A 107 21.61 5.63 -11.72
N LEU A 108 21.67 6.95 -11.94
CA LEU A 108 22.22 7.57 -13.16
C LEU A 108 23.69 7.99 -13.03
N ARG A 109 24.31 7.75 -11.86
CA ARG A 109 25.73 8.06 -11.63
C ARG A 109 26.67 7.01 -12.20
#